data_AF-A0AB39BN41-F1
#
_entry.id   AF-A0AB39BN41-F1
#
_cell.length_a   1.000
_cell.length_b   1.000
_cell.length_c   1.000
_cell.angle_alpha   90.00
_cell.angle_beta   90.00
_cell.angle_gamma   90.00
#
_symmetry.space_group_name_H-M   'P 1'
#
loop_
_entity.id
_entity.type
_entity.pdbx_description
1 polymer ?
#
loop_
_entity_poly.entity_id
_entity_poly.type
_entity_poly.pdbx_seq_one_letter_code
_entity_poly.pdbx_strand_id
1 'polypeptide(L)'
;MKYSKADLIGEKQYLNSGEASWRYKLLFKWFPSKEITLVLHLPESYLERAWLLCQDIERITEEEGLTPKILLNVLVRSFLLELAKKGSMPAYEYLLDRYSKVLQIAHYQSDRVDEFELFDKPNEPLATYQVTLDYDTVYRLEWFLKELHLLVEHTMTVEKVLEILFCYMIELVQKGNASKFCRALIDYVNSINE
;
A
#
# COMPACT_ATOMS: atom_id res chain seq x y z
N MET A 1 -2.35 14.58 13.29
CA MET A 1 -2.73 13.24 12.87
C MET A 1 -1.50 12.53 12.30
N LYS A 2 -1.30 11.25 12.62
CA LYS A 2 -0.24 10.43 12.02
C LYS A 2 -0.83 9.64 10.85
N TYR A 3 -0.14 9.63 9.71
CA TYR A 3 -0.63 8.97 8.49
C TYR A 3 0.04 7.63 8.21
N SER A 4 1.11 7.29 8.94
CA SER A 4 1.69 5.94 9.01
C SER A 4 2.27 5.74 10.41
N LYS A 5 2.69 4.50 10.73
CA LYS A 5 3.48 4.24 11.94
C LYS A 5 4.85 4.93 11.93
N ALA A 6 5.42 5.19 10.76
CA ALA A 6 6.71 5.85 10.61
C ALA A 6 6.64 7.37 10.86
N ASP A 7 5.50 7.99 10.55
CA ASP A 7 5.24 9.43 10.78
C ASP A 7 6.33 10.34 10.19
N LEU A 8 6.64 10.15 8.90
CA LEU A 8 7.74 10.84 8.22
C LEU A 8 7.47 12.34 8.08
N ILE A 9 6.22 12.75 7.90
CA ILE A 9 5.82 14.17 7.92
C ILE A 9 6.11 14.77 9.30
N GLY A 10 5.74 14.08 10.38
CA GLY A 10 6.01 14.52 11.75
C GLY A 10 7.51 14.63 12.03
N GLU A 11 8.29 13.64 11.61
CA GLU A 11 9.76 13.65 11.72
C GLU A 11 10.36 14.86 10.98
N LYS A 12 9.90 15.14 9.75
CA LYS A 12 10.38 16.28 8.98
C LYS A 12 9.99 17.61 9.62
N GLN A 13 8.80 17.72 10.20
CA GLN A 13 8.39 18.91 10.96
C GLN A 13 9.26 19.12 12.19
N TYR A 14 9.54 18.06 12.95
CA TYR A 14 10.43 18.11 14.11
C TYR A 14 11.84 18.56 13.72
N LEU A 15 12.40 18.02 12.63
CA LEU A 15 13.70 18.45 12.10
C LEU A 15 13.73 19.95 11.75
N ASN A 16 12.60 20.50 11.26
CA ASN A 16 12.50 21.89 10.85
C ASN A 16 12.07 22.86 11.98
N SER A 17 11.50 22.36 13.07
CA SER A 17 10.97 23.16 14.19
C SER A 17 12.03 23.93 14.98
N GLY A 18 13.31 23.58 14.81
CA GLY A 18 14.41 24.10 15.63
C GLY A 18 14.65 23.30 16.91
N GLU A 19 13.71 22.45 17.33
CA GLU A 19 13.80 21.60 18.53
C GLU A 19 14.74 20.41 18.35
N ALA A 20 14.94 19.96 17.10
CA ALA A 20 15.87 18.88 16.79
C ALA A 20 17.32 19.29 17.04
N SER A 21 18.04 18.46 17.80
CA SER A 21 19.47 18.66 18.07
C SER A 21 20.30 18.68 16.79
N TRP A 22 21.37 19.48 16.76
CA TRP A 22 22.25 19.58 15.58
C TRP A 22 22.89 18.23 15.21
N ARG A 23 23.16 17.37 16.20
CA ARG A 23 23.66 16.00 16.00
C ARG A 23 22.64 15.11 15.30
N TYR A 24 21.37 15.19 15.73
CA TYR A 24 20.29 14.45 15.08
C TYR A 24 20.08 14.91 13.64
N LYS A 25 20.08 16.22 13.39
CA LYS A 25 20.01 16.79 12.02
C LYS A 25 21.17 16.33 11.14
N LEU A 26 22.38 16.21 11.69
CA LEU A 26 23.54 15.71 10.97
C LEU A 26 23.38 14.21 10.66
N LEU A 27 23.01 13.39 11.65
CA LEU A 27 22.78 11.96 11.45
C LEU A 27 21.71 11.70 10.39
N PHE A 28 20.59 12.43 10.42
CA PHE A 28 19.52 12.29 9.44
C PHE A 28 19.97 12.67 8.01
N LYS A 29 20.83 13.69 7.87
CA LYS A 29 21.41 14.06 6.56
C LYS A 29 22.37 13.02 6.01
N TRP A 30 23.11 12.33 6.89
CA TRP A 30 24.14 11.36 6.49
C TRP A 30 23.58 9.94 6.34
N PHE A 31 22.52 9.62 7.07
CA PHE A 31 21.86 8.31 7.08
C PHE A 31 20.34 8.48 6.93
N PRO A 32 19.83 9.04 5.82
CA PRO A 32 18.42 8.92 5.54
C PRO A 32 18.11 7.42 5.47
N SER A 33 17.19 6.93 6.31
CA SER A 33 16.71 5.56 6.23
C SER A 33 16.08 5.38 4.85
N LYS A 34 16.83 4.80 3.91
CA LYS A 34 16.37 4.66 2.52
C LYS A 34 15.14 3.77 2.44
N GLU A 35 15.03 2.81 3.35
CA GLU A 35 13.90 1.91 3.45
C GLU A 35 13.14 2.14 4.76
N ILE A 36 11.82 2.04 4.69
CA ILE A 36 10.88 2.13 5.79
C ILE A 36 10.13 0.80 5.86
N THR A 37 10.17 0.16 7.03
CA THR A 37 9.44 -1.08 7.27
C THR A 37 8.03 -0.77 7.77
N LEU A 38 7.03 -1.26 7.06
CA LEU A 38 5.62 -1.16 7.42
C LEU A 38 5.07 -2.55 7.72
N VAL A 39 4.12 -2.62 8.64
CA VAL A 39 3.50 -3.87 9.09
C VAL A 39 2.05 -3.86 8.58
N LEU A 40 1.75 -4.77 7.65
CA LEU A 40 0.43 -4.93 7.07
C LEU A 40 -0.31 -6.09 7.74
N HIS A 41 -1.63 -5.96 7.86
CA HIS A 41 -2.52 -7.01 8.33
C HIS A 41 -3.40 -7.46 7.17
N LEU A 42 -3.04 -8.61 6.59
CA LEU A 42 -3.66 -9.14 5.37
C LEU A 42 -4.40 -10.44 5.69
N PRO A 43 -5.50 -10.76 4.98
CA PRO A 43 -6.11 -12.08 5.09
C PRO A 43 -5.07 -13.15 4.70
N GLU A 44 -4.94 -14.20 5.51
CA GLU A 44 -3.93 -15.25 5.31
C GLU A 44 -4.02 -15.87 3.91
N SER A 45 -5.24 -16.16 3.43
CA SER A 45 -5.43 -16.76 2.09
C SER A 45 -4.98 -15.83 0.96
N TYR A 46 -5.06 -14.51 1.15
CA TYR A 46 -4.62 -13.52 0.17
C TYR A 46 -3.10 -13.45 0.12
N LEU A 47 -2.44 -13.54 1.27
CA LEU A 47 -0.99 -13.59 1.33
C LEU A 47 -0.46 -14.89 0.71
N GLU A 48 -1.04 -16.04 1.04
CA GLU A 48 -0.71 -17.32 0.40
C GLU A 48 -0.90 -17.26 -1.12
N ARG A 49 -2.02 -16.68 -1.57
CA ARG A 49 -2.27 -16.54 -3.01
C ARG A 49 -1.25 -15.66 -3.71
N ALA A 50 -0.75 -14.62 -3.05
CA ALA A 50 0.32 -13.78 -3.59
C ALA A 50 1.62 -14.56 -3.75
N TRP A 51 1.98 -15.40 -2.78
CA TRP A 51 3.15 -16.27 -2.88
C TRP A 51 3.04 -17.28 -4.02
N LEU A 52 1.88 -17.93 -4.15
CA LEU A 52 1.61 -18.84 -5.28
C LEU A 52 1.71 -18.10 -6.63
N LEU A 53 1.24 -16.86 -6.70
CA LEU A 53 1.34 -16.05 -7.91
C LEU A 53 2.80 -15.72 -8.25
N CYS A 54 3.62 -15.38 -7.26
CA CYS A 54 5.06 -15.18 -7.48
C CYS A 54 5.69 -16.45 -8.07
N GLN A 55 5.45 -17.61 -7.46
CA GLN A 55 5.97 -18.91 -7.95
C GLN A 55 5.50 -19.24 -9.37
N ASP A 56 4.23 -18.96 -9.68
CA ASP A 56 3.70 -19.17 -11.03
C ASP A 56 4.39 -18.27 -12.05
N ILE A 57 4.68 -17.01 -11.71
CA ILE A 57 5.40 -16.09 -12.60
C ILE A 57 6.84 -16.56 -12.78
N GLU A 58 7.57 -16.88 -11.71
CA GLU A 58 8.96 -17.37 -11.78
C GLU A 58 9.08 -18.58 -12.71
N ARG A 59 8.13 -19.52 -12.61
CA ARG A 59 8.08 -20.71 -13.48
C ARG A 59 7.84 -20.36 -14.96
N ILE A 60 7.12 -19.28 -15.25
CA ILE A 60 6.80 -18.86 -16.62
C ILE A 60 7.92 -18.01 -17.21
N THR A 61 8.55 -17.15 -16.42
CA THR A 61 9.53 -16.17 -16.87
C THR A 61 10.97 -16.63 -16.70
N GLU A 62 11.21 -17.75 -16.02
CA GLU A 62 12.55 -18.23 -15.60
C GLU A 62 13.30 -17.21 -14.73
N GLU A 63 12.56 -16.25 -14.14
CA GLU A 63 13.09 -15.24 -13.20
C GLU A 63 13.06 -15.81 -11.79
N GLU A 64 14.06 -15.50 -10.96
CA GLU A 64 14.13 -15.93 -9.57
C GLU A 64 14.01 -14.72 -8.61
N GLY A 65 13.45 -14.95 -7.42
CA GLY A 65 13.41 -13.96 -6.34
C GLY A 65 12.18 -13.05 -6.34
N LEU A 66 11.11 -13.44 -7.03
CA LEU A 66 9.83 -12.74 -6.96
C LEU A 66 9.19 -12.94 -5.59
N THR A 67 8.80 -11.84 -4.97
CA THR A 67 8.14 -11.83 -3.66
C THR A 67 6.88 -10.95 -3.71
N PRO A 68 5.92 -11.14 -2.79
CA PRO A 68 4.75 -10.27 -2.69
C PRO A 68 5.10 -8.78 -2.51
N LYS A 69 6.29 -8.46 -1.99
CA LYS A 69 6.82 -7.09 -1.93
C LYS A 69 6.96 -6.47 -3.32
N ILE A 70 7.47 -7.21 -4.30
CA ILE A 70 7.64 -6.72 -5.68
C ILE A 70 6.26 -6.43 -6.29
N LEU A 71 5.29 -7.32 -6.09
CA LEU A 71 3.92 -7.12 -6.53
C LEU A 71 3.33 -5.82 -5.93
N LEU A 72 3.51 -5.62 -4.63
CA LEU A 72 3.02 -4.43 -3.94
C LEU A 72 3.71 -3.17 -4.44
N ASN A 73 5.02 -3.18 -4.67
CA ASN A 73 5.76 -2.04 -5.21
C ASN A 73 5.22 -1.59 -6.57
N VAL A 74 4.90 -2.52 -7.46
CA VAL A 74 4.29 -2.23 -8.77
C VAL A 74 2.95 -1.50 -8.59
N LEU A 75 2.11 -2.00 -7.67
CA LEU A 75 0.80 -1.42 -7.39
C LEU A 75 0.90 -0.03 -6.81
N VAL A 76 1.81 0.16 -5.85
CA VAL A 76 2.03 1.47 -5.21
C VAL A 76 2.56 2.47 -6.22
N ARG A 77 3.53 2.09 -7.06
CA ARG A 77 4.03 2.95 -8.14
C ARG A 77 2.91 3.34 -9.09
N SER A 78 2.09 2.37 -9.51
CA SER A 78 0.95 2.65 -10.40
C SER A 78 -0.07 3.58 -9.74
N PHE A 79 -0.36 3.39 -8.46
CA PHE A 79 -1.25 4.26 -7.68
C PHE A 79 -0.71 5.68 -7.58
N LEU A 80 0.57 5.86 -7.23
CA LEU A 80 1.20 7.18 -7.13
C LEU A 80 1.26 7.91 -8.48
N LEU A 81 1.45 7.18 -9.58
CA LEU A 81 1.39 7.76 -10.93
C LEU A 81 -0.01 8.26 -11.29
N GLU A 82 -1.05 7.50 -10.93
CA GLU A 82 -2.43 7.93 -11.15
C GLU A 82 -2.83 9.07 -10.22
N LEU A 83 -2.35 9.06 -8.97
CA LEU A 83 -2.50 10.16 -8.02
C LEU A 83 -1.91 11.45 -8.58
N ALA A 84 -0.69 11.41 -9.12
CA ALA A 84 -0.05 12.59 -9.73
C ALA A 84 -0.83 13.16 -10.92
N LYS A 85 -1.60 12.33 -11.63
CA LYS A 85 -2.41 12.74 -12.79
C LYS A 85 -3.80 13.25 -12.40
N LYS A 86 -4.43 12.65 -11.40
CA LYS A 86 -5.86 12.83 -11.08
C LYS A 86 -6.11 13.57 -9.77
N GLY A 87 -5.12 13.66 -8.90
CA GLY A 87 -5.24 14.28 -7.58
C GLY A 87 -5.85 13.36 -6.52
N SER A 88 -5.95 13.89 -5.30
CA SER A 88 -6.21 13.11 -4.09
C SER A 88 -7.66 12.60 -3.98
N MET A 89 -8.66 13.38 -4.39
CA MET A 89 -10.06 12.94 -4.28
C MET A 89 -10.39 11.75 -5.20
N PRO A 90 -10.04 11.74 -6.50
CA PRO A 90 -10.25 10.56 -7.34
C PRO A 90 -9.45 9.32 -6.89
N ALA A 91 -8.25 9.53 -6.33
CA ALA A 91 -7.47 8.44 -5.74
C ALA A 91 -8.17 7.85 -4.50
N TYR A 92 -8.82 8.68 -3.70
CA TYR A 92 -9.62 8.25 -2.56
C TYR A 92 -10.89 7.51 -2.98
N GLU A 93 -11.64 8.02 -3.97
CA GLU A 93 -12.80 7.32 -4.55
C GLU A 93 -12.39 5.96 -5.13
N TYR A 94 -11.24 5.89 -5.80
CA TYR A 94 -10.66 4.64 -6.28
C TYR A 94 -10.40 3.63 -5.15
N LEU A 95 -9.89 4.10 -4.02
CA LEU A 95 -9.65 3.27 -2.83
C LEU A 95 -10.96 2.84 -2.17
N LEU A 96 -11.94 3.75 -2.03
CA LEU A 96 -13.25 3.45 -1.44
C LEU A 96 -14.04 2.44 -2.27
N ASP A 97 -14.07 2.59 -3.60
CA ASP A 97 -14.72 1.63 -4.50
C ASP A 97 -14.11 0.22 -4.38
N ARG A 98 -12.80 0.13 -4.13
CA ARG A 98 -12.11 -1.14 -3.97
C ARG A 98 -12.26 -1.71 -2.59
N TYR A 99 -12.23 -0.85 -1.59
CA TYR A 99 -12.47 -1.20 -0.21
C TYR A 99 -13.87 -1.75 -0.04
N SER A 100 -14.89 -1.10 -0.60
CA SER A 100 -16.27 -1.60 -0.59
C SER A 100 -16.39 -2.94 -1.32
N LYS A 101 -15.67 -3.15 -2.43
CA LYS A 101 -15.63 -4.44 -3.13
C LYS A 101 -14.91 -5.53 -2.34
N VAL A 102 -13.81 -5.20 -1.66
CA VAL A 102 -13.09 -6.13 -0.76
C VAL A 102 -13.97 -6.49 0.44
N LEU A 103 -14.74 -5.52 0.98
CA LEU A 103 -15.69 -5.75 2.06
C LEU A 103 -16.96 -6.50 1.64
N GLN A 104 -17.53 -6.23 0.45
CA GLN A 104 -18.67 -6.98 -0.10
C GLN A 104 -18.35 -8.45 -0.35
N ILE A 105 -17.08 -8.79 -0.52
CA ILE A 105 -16.63 -10.18 -0.69
C ILE A 105 -16.36 -10.83 0.67
N ALA A 106 -16.17 -10.01 1.72
CA ALA A 106 -16.18 -10.44 3.10
C ALA A 106 -17.60 -10.64 3.68
N HIS A 107 -18.65 -10.15 3.02
CA HIS A 107 -20.02 -10.27 3.52
C HIS A 107 -21.06 -10.41 2.41
N TYR A 108 -21.76 -11.55 2.37
CA TYR A 108 -23.13 -11.55 1.86
C TYR A 108 -24.05 -11.01 2.96
N GLN A 109 -24.71 -9.88 2.66
CA GLN A 109 -25.83 -9.24 3.38
C GLN A 109 -25.49 -8.43 4.64
N SER A 110 -25.66 -7.10 4.56
CA SER A 110 -26.65 -6.38 5.38
C SER A 110 -26.72 -4.91 4.96
N ASP A 111 -27.95 -4.45 4.71
CA ASP A 111 -28.29 -3.04 4.63
C ASP A 111 -28.04 -2.38 5.98
N ARG A 112 -27.07 -1.47 6.05
CA ARG A 112 -27.06 -0.22 6.86
C ARG A 112 -25.68 0.42 6.76
N VAL A 113 -25.66 1.55 6.07
CA VAL A 113 -24.58 2.52 6.08
C VAL A 113 -24.75 3.30 7.39
N ASP A 114 -23.80 3.17 8.31
CA ASP A 114 -23.35 4.22 9.23
C ASP A 114 -22.14 3.68 10.02
N GLU A 115 -21.07 4.47 10.06
CA GLU A 115 -19.76 4.23 10.70
C GLU A 115 -18.87 3.12 10.08
N PHE A 116 -17.62 3.49 9.80
CA PHE A 116 -16.60 2.67 9.16
C PHE A 116 -16.06 1.58 10.11
N GLU A 117 -16.89 0.60 10.46
CA GLU A 117 -16.44 -0.60 11.19
C GLU A 117 -16.18 -1.75 10.21
N LEU A 118 -14.91 -2.19 10.22
CA LEU A 118 -14.46 -3.42 9.58
C LEU A 118 -15.03 -4.63 10.32
N PHE A 119 -15.20 -5.71 9.55
CA PHE A 119 -15.30 -7.12 9.95
C PHE A 119 -16.71 -7.74 9.98
N ASP A 120 -16.83 -8.89 9.26
CA ASP A 120 -17.30 -10.18 9.81
C ASP A 120 -17.67 -11.26 8.75
N LYS A 121 -16.82 -11.53 7.74
CA LYS A 121 -16.71 -12.93 7.31
C LYS A 121 -16.24 -13.71 8.55
N PRO A 122 -16.69 -14.94 8.83
CA PRO A 122 -16.26 -15.64 10.03
C PRO A 122 -14.74 -15.76 10.02
N ASN A 123 -14.11 -14.99 10.92
CA ASN A 123 -12.69 -14.97 11.31
C ASN A 123 -11.73 -15.60 10.31
N GLU A 124 -11.58 -15.02 9.11
CA GLU A 124 -10.37 -15.31 8.34
C GLU A 124 -9.18 -14.77 9.15
N PRO A 125 -8.22 -15.62 9.54
CA PRO A 125 -7.07 -15.18 10.31
C PRO A 125 -6.30 -14.12 9.51
N LEU A 126 -5.94 -13.03 10.18
CA LEU A 126 -5.08 -12.02 9.61
C LEU A 126 -3.62 -12.43 9.83
N ALA A 127 -2.88 -12.55 8.73
CA ALA A 127 -1.44 -12.70 8.75
C ALA A 127 -0.77 -11.33 8.84
N THR A 128 0.31 -11.25 9.61
CA THR A 128 1.17 -10.06 9.65
C THR A 128 2.23 -10.17 8.57
N TYR A 129 2.26 -9.19 7.66
CA TYR A 129 3.25 -9.13 6.59
C TYR A 129 4.09 -7.86 6.71
N GLN A 130 5.41 -8.02 6.88
CA GLN A 130 6.33 -6.90 6.90
C GLN A 130 6.78 -6.58 5.48
N VAL A 131 6.61 -5.34 5.07
CA VAL A 131 7.09 -4.84 3.78
C VAL A 131 8.03 -3.67 3.98
N THR A 132 9.12 -3.64 3.23
CA THR A 132 10.00 -2.47 3.15
C THR A 132 9.75 -1.71 1.87
N LEU A 133 9.46 -0.40 2.01
CA LEU A 133 9.29 0.54 0.92
C LEU A 133 10.35 1.63 1.01
N ASP A 134 10.68 2.26 -0.11
CA ASP A 134 11.58 3.41 -0.07
C ASP A 134 10.93 4.60 0.67
N TYR A 135 11.77 5.42 1.31
CA TYR A 135 11.35 6.61 2.05
C TYR A 135 10.44 7.53 1.23
N ASP A 136 10.79 7.78 -0.03
CA ASP A 136 10.07 8.72 -0.89
C ASP A 136 8.65 8.24 -1.18
N THR A 137 8.49 6.94 -1.42
CA THR A 137 7.19 6.30 -1.60
C THR A 137 6.31 6.46 -0.36
N VAL A 138 6.81 6.12 0.84
CA VAL A 138 6.04 6.26 2.08
C VAL A 138 5.69 7.72 2.34
N TYR A 139 6.65 8.63 2.17
CA TYR A 139 6.45 10.05 2.38
C TYR A 139 5.40 10.64 1.42
N ARG A 140 5.37 10.21 0.15
CA ARG A 140 4.33 10.62 -0.81
C ARG A 140 2.94 10.11 -0.42
N LEU A 141 2.84 8.88 0.08
CA LEU A 141 1.57 8.33 0.56
C LEU A 141 1.07 9.06 1.82
N GLU A 142 1.96 9.43 2.75
CA GLU A 142 1.58 10.26 3.89
C GLU A 142 1.10 11.65 3.45
N TRP A 143 1.74 12.26 2.46
CA TRP A 143 1.32 13.55 1.92
C TRP A 143 -0.03 13.49 1.24
N PHE A 144 -0.27 12.46 0.44
CA PHE A 144 -1.58 12.17 -0.13
C PHE A 144 -2.66 12.15 0.94
N LEU A 145 -2.45 11.39 2.03
CA LEU A 145 -3.42 11.30 3.12
C LEU A 145 -3.60 12.63 3.85
N LYS A 146 -2.51 13.39 4.05
CA LYS A 146 -2.59 14.72 4.63
C LYS A 146 -3.43 15.68 3.79
N GLU A 147 -3.23 15.68 2.47
CA GLU A 147 -4.01 16.52 1.55
C GLU A 147 -5.47 16.07 1.49
N LEU A 148 -5.71 14.76 1.48
CA LEU A 148 -7.05 14.21 1.52
C LEU A 148 -7.80 14.65 2.79
N HIS A 149 -7.12 14.69 3.94
CA HIS A 149 -7.71 15.16 5.20
C HIS A 149 -8.19 16.62 5.16
N LEU A 150 -7.63 17.44 4.26
CA LEU A 150 -8.12 18.82 4.03
C LEU A 150 -9.41 18.86 3.22
N LEU A 151 -9.72 17.78 2.50
CA LEU A 151 -10.89 17.66 1.62
C LEU A 151 -12.03 16.90 2.31
N VAL A 152 -11.71 15.81 3.02
CA VAL A 152 -12.65 14.89 3.65
C VAL A 152 -12.05 14.34 4.95
N GLU A 153 -12.87 14.24 6.00
CA GLU A 153 -12.47 13.55 7.22
C GLU A 153 -12.34 12.04 6.97
N HIS A 154 -11.19 11.45 7.33
CA HIS A 154 -10.92 10.04 7.13
C HIS A 154 -9.99 9.49 8.22
N THR A 155 -9.97 8.17 8.37
CA THR A 155 -9.09 7.43 9.29
C THR A 155 -7.99 6.64 8.58
N MET A 156 -7.90 6.77 7.25
CA MET A 156 -6.92 6.05 6.42
C MET A 156 -5.46 6.30 6.84
N THR A 157 -4.68 5.21 6.87
CA THR A 157 -3.21 5.23 7.02
C THR A 157 -2.53 4.63 5.79
N VAL A 158 -1.21 4.83 5.65
CA VAL A 158 -0.42 4.25 4.57
C VAL A 158 -0.55 2.73 4.57
N GLU A 159 -0.47 2.08 5.73
CA GLU A 159 -0.68 0.64 5.86
C GLU A 159 -2.04 0.22 5.30
N LYS A 160 -3.10 0.99 5.60
CA LYS A 160 -4.44 0.67 5.09
C LYS A 160 -4.54 0.82 3.57
N VAL A 161 -3.90 1.83 3.00
CA VAL A 161 -3.80 2.00 1.53
C VAL A 161 -3.11 0.78 0.92
N LEU A 162 -2.00 0.34 1.50
CA LEU A 162 -1.24 -0.82 1.03
C LEU A 162 -2.05 -2.12 1.12
N GLU A 163 -2.77 -2.34 2.23
CA GLU A 163 -3.67 -3.47 2.41
C GLU A 163 -4.77 -3.50 1.35
N ILE A 164 -5.41 -2.36 1.05
CA ILE A 164 -6.44 -2.26 0.01
C ILE A 164 -5.87 -2.60 -1.36
N LEU A 165 -4.73 -2.03 -1.72
CA LEU A 165 -4.07 -2.28 -3.00
C LEU A 165 -3.71 -3.75 -3.16
N PHE A 166 -3.15 -4.35 -2.09
CA PHE A 166 -2.79 -5.76 -2.06
C PHE A 166 -4.01 -6.67 -2.26
N CYS A 167 -5.06 -6.48 -1.45
CA CYS A 167 -6.25 -7.32 -1.54
C CYS A 167 -6.93 -7.19 -2.91
N TYR A 168 -7.01 -5.97 -3.44
CA TYR A 168 -7.58 -5.74 -4.77
C TYR A 168 -6.80 -6.43 -5.90
N MET A 169 -5.48 -6.55 -5.79
CA MET A 169 -4.67 -7.26 -6.77
C MET A 169 -5.00 -8.75 -6.81
N ILE A 170 -5.13 -9.39 -5.64
CA ILE A 170 -5.51 -10.81 -5.55
C ILE A 170 -6.91 -11.03 -6.14
N GLU A 171 -7.84 -10.12 -5.89
CA GLU A 171 -9.18 -10.14 -6.50
C GLU A 171 -9.15 -10.07 -8.03
N LEU A 172 -8.32 -9.20 -8.59
CA LEU A 172 -8.18 -9.08 -10.05
C LEU A 172 -7.64 -10.36 -10.69
N VAL A 173 -6.69 -11.00 -10.01
CA VAL A 173 -6.11 -12.28 -10.43
C VAL A 173 -7.17 -13.38 -10.39
N GLN A 174 -7.94 -13.49 -9.31
CA GLN A 174 -8.99 -14.50 -9.17
C GLN A 174 -10.08 -14.35 -10.24
N LYS A 175 -10.42 -13.12 -10.63
CA LYS A 175 -11.45 -12.82 -11.64
C LYS A 175 -10.96 -12.97 -13.09
N GLY A 176 -9.76 -13.49 -13.33
CA GLY A 176 -9.21 -13.71 -14.66
C GLY A 176 -8.74 -12.44 -15.38
N ASN A 177 -8.65 -11.31 -14.68
CA ASN A 177 -8.20 -10.02 -15.23
C ASN A 177 -6.70 -9.77 -15.00
N ALA A 178 -5.92 -10.83 -14.76
CA ALA A 178 -4.49 -10.76 -14.44
C ALA A 178 -3.62 -10.14 -15.55
N SER A 179 -4.08 -10.16 -16.81
CA SER A 179 -3.27 -9.75 -17.96
C SER A 179 -2.77 -8.30 -17.90
N LYS A 180 -3.56 -7.36 -17.37
CA LYS A 180 -3.15 -5.96 -17.20
C LYS A 180 -2.11 -5.80 -16.09
N PHE A 181 -2.25 -6.59 -15.02
CA PHE A 181 -1.30 -6.61 -13.90
C PHE A 181 0.04 -7.19 -14.34
N CYS A 182 0.05 -8.32 -15.04
CA CYS A 182 1.28 -8.96 -15.51
C CYS A 182 2.09 -8.05 -16.44
N ARG A 183 1.46 -7.26 -17.32
CA ARG A 183 2.18 -6.27 -18.15
C ARG A 183 2.87 -5.21 -17.30
N ALA A 184 2.15 -4.61 -16.35
CA ALA A 184 2.73 -3.59 -15.47
C ALA A 184 3.87 -4.15 -14.61
N LEU A 185 3.78 -5.43 -14.23
CA LEU A 185 4.82 -6.15 -13.51
C LEU A 185 6.08 -6.34 -14.38
N ILE A 186 5.91 -6.83 -15.62
CA ILE A 186 7.03 -7.03 -16.56
C ILE A 186 7.74 -5.70 -16.83
N ASP A 187 6.99 -4.61 -17.10
CA ASP A 187 7.57 -3.29 -17.32
C ASP A 187 8.36 -2.79 -16.11
N TYR A 188 7.89 -3.09 -14.89
CA TYR A 188 8.57 -2.71 -13.66
C TYR A 188 9.85 -3.49 -13.43
N VAL A 189 9.83 -4.82 -13.60
CA VAL A 189 11.00 -5.68 -13.46
C VAL A 189 12.09 -5.25 -14.44
N ASN A 190 11.73 -5.00 -15.70
CA ASN A 190 12.68 -4.50 -16.70
C ASN A 190 13.30 -3.16 -16.30
N SER A 191 12.52 -2.25 -15.69
CA SER A 191 13.03 -0.94 -15.25
C SER A 191 13.94 -0.98 -14.01
N ILE A 192 14.00 -2.10 -13.29
CA ILE A 192 14.95 -2.30 -12.16
C ILE A 192 16.29 -2.85 -12.66
N ASN A 193 16.28 -3.58 -13.78
CA ASN A 193 17.46 -4.24 -14.34
C ASN A 193 18.27 -3.33 -15.30
N GLU A 194 17.79 -2.11 -15.60
CA GLU A 194 18.49 -1.04 -16.33
C GLU A 194 19.17 -0.03 -15.39
#